data_AF-A0A954R5G3-F1
#
_entry.id   AF-A0A954R5G3-F1
#
_cell.length_a   1.000
_cell.length_b   1.000
_cell.length_c   1.000
_cell.angle_alpha   90.00
_cell.angle_beta   90.00
_cell.angle_gamma   90.00
#
_symmetry.space_group_name_H-M   'P 1'
#
loop_
_entity.id
_entity.type
_entity.pdbx_description
1 polymer ?
#
loop_
_entity_poly.entity_id
_entity_poly.type
_entity_poly.pdbx_seq_one_letter_code
_entity_poly.pdbx_strand_id
1 'polypeptide(L)' 'LVSMGGTGRVKLYTLTKEFFVPGFLERDEGEREPPYVKYPWDGVSGVRPYHAIASQTTVGVY' A
#
# COMPACT_ATOMS: atom_id res chain seq x y z
N LEU A 1 10.16 -4.18 5.44
CA LEU A 1 9.49 -4.86 4.32
C LEU A 1 9.01 -6.22 4.82
N VAL A 2 7.85 -6.68 4.38
CA VAL A 2 7.31 -8.00 4.74
C VAL A 2 7.84 -9.07 3.77
N SER A 3 7.77 -10.35 4.17
CA SER A 3 8.07 -11.48 3.27
C SER A 3 7.05 -11.54 2.12
N MET A 4 7.37 -12.26 1.04
CA MET A 4 6.40 -12.56 -0.02
C MET A 4 5.18 -13.27 0.56
N GLY A 5 3.99 -12.92 0.08
CA GLY A 5 2.70 -13.36 0.61
C GLY A 5 2.32 -12.76 1.98
N GLY A 6 3.22 -11.99 2.63
CA GLY A 6 2.94 -11.33 3.90
C GLY A 6 2.10 -10.07 3.72
N THR A 7 1.24 -9.76 4.70
CA THR A 7 0.44 -8.53 4.73
C THR A 7 1.23 -7.36 5.32
N GLY A 8 1.21 -6.21 4.64
CA GLY A 8 1.81 -4.98 5.15
C GLY A 8 1.19 -3.71 4.57
N ARG A 9 1.46 -2.56 5.19
CA ARG A 9 1.03 -1.25 4.69
C ARG A 9 1.73 -0.90 3.39
N VAL A 10 0.98 -0.37 2.43
CA VAL A 10 1.51 0.03 1.12
C VAL A 10 2.37 1.29 1.25
N LYS A 11 3.56 1.25 0.65
CA LYS A 11 4.51 2.36 0.57
C LYS A 11 4.86 2.64 -0.89
N LEU A 12 4.47 3.80 -1.39
CA LEU A 12 4.68 4.20 -2.78
C LEU A 12 5.86 5.15 -2.94
N TYR A 13 6.46 5.08 -4.12
CA TYR A 13 7.48 6.00 -4.59
C TYR A 13 7.02 6.53 -5.94
N THR A 14 6.66 7.81 -5.99
CA THR A 14 6.33 8.48 -7.25
C THR A 14 7.59 9.15 -7.77
N LEU A 15 8.01 8.79 -8.98
CA LEU A 15 9.16 9.39 -9.64
C LEU A 15 8.83 9.67 -11.10
N THR A 16 8.73 10.95 -11.44
CA THR A 16 8.64 11.46 -12.81
C THR A 16 9.76 12.48 -13.03
N LYS A 17 9.85 13.07 -14.23
CA LYS A 17 10.84 14.12 -14.52
C LYS A 17 10.59 15.39 -13.71
N GLU A 18 9.32 15.69 -13.43
CA GLU A 18 8.86 16.92 -12.81
C GLU A 18 8.57 16.76 -11.31
N PHE A 19 8.50 15.53 -10.80
CA PHE A 19 7.98 15.26 -9.48
C PHE A 19 8.61 14.03 -8.82
N PHE A 20 8.92 14.17 -7.54
CA PHE A 20 9.43 13.07 -6.72
C PHE A 20 8.77 13.07 -5.34
N VAL A 21 8.11 11.97 -5.00
CA VAL A 21 7.57 11.70 -3.66
C VAL A 21 8.04 10.32 -3.22
N PRO A 22 9.09 10.26 -2.39
CA PRO A 22 9.57 9.01 -1.86
C PRO A 22 8.76 8.56 -0.65
N GLY A 23 8.43 7.27 -0.63
CA GLY A 23 8.01 6.59 0.57
C GLY A 23 6.70 7.07 1.18
N PHE A 24 5.77 7.52 0.33
CA PHE A 24 4.43 7.88 0.75
C PHE A 24 3.71 6.65 1.32
N LEU A 25 3.26 6.75 2.57
CA LEU A 25 2.54 5.67 3.23
C LEU A 25 1.05 5.79 2.95
N GLU A 26 0.53 4.89 2.14
CA GLU A 26 -0.88 4.89 1.75
C GLU A 26 -1.80 4.51 2.91
N ARG A 27 -3.10 4.72 2.72
CA ARG A 27 -4.11 4.29 3.71
C ARG A 27 -4.55 2.84 3.53
N ASP A 28 -3.84 2.09 2.70
CA ASP A 28 -4.14 0.72 2.36
C ASP A 28 -3.03 -0.25 2.82
N GLU A 29 -3.42 -1.49 3.02
CA GLU A 29 -2.54 -2.65 3.20
C GLU A 29 -2.94 -3.77 2.24
N GLY A 30 -2.04 -4.73 2.03
CA GLY A 30 -2.29 -5.91 1.20
C GLY A 30 -1.15 -6.91 1.28
N GLU A 31 -1.31 -8.04 0.60
CA GLU A 31 -0.28 -9.06 0.48
C GLU A 31 0.79 -8.68 -0.54
N ARG A 32 2.06 -8.92 -0.20
CA ARG A 32 3.19 -8.68 -1.12
C ARG A 32 3.26 -9.77 -2.18
N GLU A 33 3.03 -9.41 -3.43
CA GLU A 33 3.08 -10.30 -4.59
C GLU A 33 4.40 -10.17 -5.37
N PRO A 34 4.82 -11.21 -6.11
CA PRO A 34 6.00 -11.14 -6.94
C PRO A 34 5.84 -10.10 -8.07
N PRO A 35 6.97 -9.56 -8.58
CA PRO A 35 6.95 -8.59 -9.67
C PRO A 35 6.44 -9.19 -10.98
N TYR A 36 5.97 -8.32 -11.87
CA TYR A 36 5.53 -8.69 -13.22
C TYR A 36 6.63 -8.36 -14.25
N VAL A 37 6.73 -9.13 -15.33
CA VAL A 37 7.82 -8.99 -16.34
C VAL A 37 7.98 -7.55 -16.84
N LYS A 38 6.88 -6.83 -17.05
CA LYS A 38 6.90 -5.43 -17.52
C LYS A 38 7.18 -4.41 -16.40
N TYR A 39 6.92 -4.77 -15.15
CA TYR A 39 6.93 -3.88 -14.00
C TYR A 39 7.67 -4.58 -12.84
N PRO A 40 8.99 -4.36 -12.70
CA PRO A 40 9.88 -5.18 -11.87
C PRO A 40 9.75 -4.93 -10.36
N TRP A 41 8.79 -4.11 -9.94
CA TRP A 41 8.46 -3.83 -8.55
C TRP A 41 7.44 -4.86 -8.03
N ASP A 42 7.44 -5.05 -6.72
CA ASP A 42 6.50 -5.94 -6.04
C ASP A 42 5.05 -5.56 -6.37
N GLY A 43 4.23 -6.59 -6.61
CA GLY A 43 2.79 -6.42 -6.71
C GLY A 43 2.14 -6.34 -5.33
N VAL A 44 0.86 -5.95 -5.31
CA VAL A 44 0.02 -6.01 -4.12
C VAL A 44 -1.33 -6.62 -4.49
N SER A 45 -1.77 -7.62 -3.74
CA SER A 45 -3.11 -8.21 -3.84
C SER A 45 -3.91 -7.98 -2.55
N GLY A 46 -5.20 -8.34 -2.57
CA GLY A 46 -6.07 -8.27 -1.38
C GLY A 46 -6.20 -6.90 -0.71
N VAL A 47 -6.04 -5.82 -1.50
CA VAL A 47 -5.98 -4.43 -1.03
C VAL A 47 -7.19 -4.09 -0.16
N ARG A 48 -6.92 -3.56 1.04
CA ARG A 48 -7.92 -3.23 2.05
C ARG A 48 -7.45 -2.05 2.91
N PRO A 49 -8.36 -1.35 3.62
CA PRO A 49 -7.98 -0.26 4.50
C PRO A 49 -6.95 -0.70 5.55
N TYR A 50 -5.94 0.14 5.78
CA TYR A 50 -4.92 -0.11 6.77
C TYR A 50 -5.55 -0.21 8.17
N HIS A 51 -5.39 -1.36 8.82
CA HIS A 51 -6.14 -1.71 10.03
C HIS A 51 -5.95 -0.72 11.18
N ALA A 52 -4.78 -0.07 11.27
CA ALA A 52 -4.50 0.91 12.33
C ALA A 52 -5.25 2.25 12.15
N ILE A 53 -5.73 2.55 10.93
CA ILE A 53 -6.53 3.76 10.64
C ILE A 53 -8.03 3.41 10.59
N ALA A 54 -8.39 2.23 10.09
CA ALA A 54 -9.78 1.80 9.95
C ALA A 54 -10.55 1.75 11.29
N SER A 55 -9.84 1.52 12.41
CA SER A 55 -10.41 1.54 13.76
C SER A 55 -10.94 2.90 14.21
N GLN A 56 -10.60 4.00 13.51
CA GLN A 56 -11.06 5.36 13.84
C GLN A 56 -12.38 5.76 13.16
N THR A 57 -13.06 4.87 12.44
CA THR A 57 -14.32 5.21 11.76
C THR A 57 -15.44 5.41 12.80
N THR A 58 -15.59 6.64 13.31
CA THR A 58 -16.78 7.04 14.07
C THR A 58 -17.98 7.03 13.14
N VAL A 59 -18.92 6.12 13.36
CA VAL A 59 -20.24 6.20 12.74
C VAL A 59 -21.05 7.23 13.53
N GLY A 60 -21.16 8.45 13.00
CA GLY A 60 -22.15 9.40 13.48
C GLY A 60 -23.52 8.98 12.97
N VAL A 61 -24.38 8.48 13.86
CA VAL A 61 -25.82 8.37 13.57
C VAL A 61 -26.41 9.72 13.96
N TYR A 62 -26.98 10.44 12.98
CA TYR A 62 -27.78 11.64 13.23
C TYR A 62 -29.18 11.25 13.70
#